data_AF-A0A7C3E4C9-F1
#
_entry.id   AF-A0A7C3E4C9-F1
#
_cell.length_a   1.000
_cell.length_b   1.000
_cell.length_c   1.000
_cell.angle_alpha   90.00
_cell.angle_beta   90.00
_cell.angle_gamma   90.00
#
_symmetry.space_group_name_H-M   'P 1'
#
loop_
_entity.id
_entity.type
_entity.pdbx_description
1 polymer ?
#
loop_
_entity_poly.entity_id
_entity_poly.type
_entity_poly.pdbx_seq_one_letter_code
_entity_poly.pdbx_strand_id
1 'polypeptide(L)'
;MKITIIGVVPPCPRCQRIYDLTIEAVNELGAKAEIKKIAYDSDEAKQFGRVGTAHDIAEWAQIDIDWRKIWDIATEGWSPELDELMMPCKQRAGIEGWLMTPVLLLDDTVAAMGYVPDKEYIKTAIKKHLQKGAHNA
;
A
#
# COMPACT_ATOMS: atom_id res chain seq x y z
N MET A 1 -2.11 9.63 -15.52
CA MET A 1 -2.73 9.23 -14.24
C MET A 1 -1.83 9.63 -13.09
N LYS A 2 -2.40 9.85 -11.92
CA LYS A 2 -1.70 10.04 -10.66
C LYS A 2 -1.68 8.72 -9.91
N ILE A 3 -0.51 8.30 -9.47
CA ILE A 3 -0.32 7.14 -8.62
C ILE A 3 0.21 7.63 -7.28
N THR A 4 -0.52 7.39 -6.20
CA THR A 4 -0.11 7.81 -4.86
C THR A 4 0.15 6.59 -4.01
N ILE A 5 1.29 6.57 -3.32
CA ILE A 5 1.65 5.54 -2.36
C ILE A 5 1.70 6.15 -0.97
N ILE A 6 0.79 5.72 -0.10
CA ILE A 6 0.79 6.12 1.30
C ILE A 6 1.60 5.11 2.10
N GLY A 7 2.58 5.61 2.85
CA GLY A 7 3.45 4.77 3.66
C GLY A 7 4.08 5.51 4.82
N VAL A 8 5.02 4.85 5.47
CA VAL A 8 5.84 5.44 6.54
C VAL A 8 7.07 6.15 5.98
N VAL A 9 7.57 7.13 6.73
CA VAL A 9 8.79 7.90 6.45
C VAL A 9 9.70 7.85 7.69
N PRO A 10 10.94 7.30 7.61
CA PRO A 10 11.54 6.62 6.45
C PRO A 10 10.76 5.36 6.01
N PRO A 11 10.90 4.91 4.74
CA PRO A 11 10.19 3.72 4.26
C PRO A 11 10.48 2.48 5.11
N CYS A 12 9.43 1.72 5.44
CA CYS A 12 9.59 0.31 5.80
C CYS A 12 9.74 -0.55 4.54
N PRO A 13 10.21 -1.82 4.67
CA PRO A 13 10.46 -2.68 3.52
C PRO A 13 9.25 -2.85 2.59
N ARG A 14 8.04 -2.97 3.13
CA ARG A 14 6.80 -3.10 2.36
C ARG A 14 6.49 -1.83 1.55
N CYS A 15 6.63 -0.66 2.16
CA CYS A 15 6.39 0.62 1.49
C CYS A 15 7.42 0.91 0.39
N GLN A 16 8.67 0.48 0.58
CA GLN A 16 9.68 0.61 -0.46
C GLN A 16 9.39 -0.35 -1.61
N ARG A 17 9.10 -1.63 -1.30
CA ARG A 17 8.89 -2.65 -2.33
C ARG A 17 7.72 -2.34 -3.26
N ILE A 18 6.58 -1.90 -2.71
CA ILE A 18 5.43 -1.52 -3.55
C ILE A 18 5.75 -0.33 -4.45
N TYR A 19 6.57 0.63 -3.99
CA TYR A 19 7.01 1.78 -4.78
C TYR A 19 7.88 1.34 -5.95
N ASP A 20 8.87 0.48 -5.69
CA ASP A 20 9.75 -0.06 -6.73
C ASP A 20 8.96 -0.85 -7.79
N LEU A 21 8.07 -1.75 -7.34
CA LEU A 21 7.21 -2.53 -8.23
C LEU A 21 6.27 -1.65 -9.06
N THR A 22 5.81 -0.54 -8.51
CA THR A 22 4.93 0.39 -9.22
C THR A 22 5.68 1.16 -10.29
N ILE A 23 6.92 1.58 -10.03
CA ILE A 23 7.80 2.17 -11.06
C ILE A 23 8.06 1.17 -12.18
N GLU A 24 8.45 -0.06 -11.83
CA GLU A 24 8.67 -1.13 -12.81
C GLU A 24 7.42 -1.35 -13.67
N ALA A 25 6.24 -1.47 -13.04
CA ALA A 25 4.97 -1.68 -13.73
C ALA A 25 4.62 -0.53 -14.69
N VAL A 26 4.79 0.73 -14.27
CA VAL A 26 4.52 1.91 -15.11
C VAL A 26 5.45 1.93 -16.32
N ASN A 27 6.74 1.66 -16.12
CA ASN A 27 7.74 1.63 -17.17
C ASN A 27 7.49 0.52 -18.19
N GLU A 28 7.21 -0.71 -17.72
CA GLU A 28 6.89 -1.86 -18.59
C GLU A 28 5.62 -1.64 -19.41
N LEU A 29 4.65 -0.90 -18.88
CA LEU A 29 3.42 -0.57 -19.59
C LEU A 29 3.55 0.63 -20.53
N GLY A 30 4.65 1.38 -20.47
CA GLY A 30 4.79 2.67 -21.17
C GLY A 30 3.72 3.68 -20.74
N ALA A 31 3.19 3.56 -19.53
CA ALA A 31 2.10 4.39 -19.05
C ALA A 31 2.60 5.78 -18.64
N LYS A 32 1.86 6.83 -19.02
CA LYS A 32 2.12 8.19 -18.51
C LYS A 32 1.50 8.35 -17.12
N ALA A 33 2.32 8.13 -16.10
CA ALA A 33 1.92 8.26 -14.69
C ALA A 33 2.85 9.16 -13.89
N GLU A 34 2.27 10.02 -13.05
CA GLU A 34 2.99 10.74 -11.99
C GLU A 34 2.92 9.90 -10.72
N ILE A 35 4.07 9.47 -10.20
CA ILE A 35 4.15 8.63 -8.99
C ILE A 35 4.59 9.51 -7.82
N LYS A 36 3.78 9.57 -6.77
CA LYS A 36 4.05 10.32 -5.55
C LYS A 36 3.99 9.41 -4.33
N LYS A 37 4.88 9.64 -3.37
CA LYS A 37 4.83 9.01 -2.05
C LYS A 37 4.45 10.05 -1.00
N ILE A 38 3.54 9.69 -0.11
CA ILE A 38 3.11 10.55 1.00
C ILE A 38 3.16 9.79 2.33
N ALA A 39 3.38 10.54 3.42
CA ALA A 39 3.41 9.98 4.76
C ALA A 39 1.98 9.72 5.26
N TYR A 40 1.77 8.60 5.97
CA TYR A 40 0.45 8.19 6.45
C TYR A 40 -0.22 9.20 7.43
N ASP A 41 0.60 9.97 8.13
CA ASP A 41 0.20 11.00 9.11
C ASP A 41 0.05 12.40 8.48
N SER A 42 0.35 12.55 7.19
CA SER A 42 0.15 13.80 6.46
C SER A 42 -1.33 14.14 6.28
N ASP A 43 -1.65 15.42 6.19
CA ASP A 43 -3.03 15.87 5.93
C ASP A 43 -3.54 15.41 4.56
N GLU A 44 -2.62 15.26 3.59
CA GLU A 44 -2.92 14.66 2.29
C GLU A 44 -3.33 13.18 2.39
N ALA A 45 -2.76 12.40 3.32
CA ALA A 45 -3.18 11.01 3.53
C ALA A 45 -4.55 10.92 4.22
N LYS A 46 -4.79 11.78 5.22
CA LYS A 46 -6.04 11.80 6.00
C LYS A 46 -7.28 12.11 5.16
N GLN A 47 -7.13 12.79 4.02
CA GLN A 47 -8.24 13.05 3.10
C GLN A 47 -8.88 11.77 2.54
N PHE A 48 -8.13 10.66 2.50
CA PHE A 48 -8.61 9.37 1.99
C PHE A 48 -9.33 8.53 3.06
N GLY A 49 -9.40 9.00 4.30
CA GLY A 49 -10.04 8.34 5.42
C GLY A 49 -9.08 8.05 6.58
N ARG A 50 -9.41 7.04 7.38
CA ARG A 50 -8.62 6.66 8.55
C ARG A 50 -7.42 5.83 8.13
N VAL A 51 -6.28 6.49 7.92
CA VAL A 51 -5.02 5.84 7.52
C VAL A 51 -4.19 5.47 8.76
N GLY A 52 -3.56 4.29 8.73
CA GLY A 52 -2.66 3.86 9.79
C GLY A 52 -1.63 2.82 9.37
N THR A 53 -0.67 2.58 10.25
CA THR A 53 0.30 1.49 10.17
C THR A 53 -0.27 0.21 10.79
N ALA A 54 0.46 -0.91 10.62
CA ALA A 54 0.11 -2.14 11.31
C ALA A 54 0.12 -1.98 12.84
N HIS A 55 1.01 -1.14 13.39
CA HIS A 55 1.04 -0.85 14.83
C HIS A 55 -0.23 -0.12 15.28
N ASP A 56 -0.63 0.93 14.57
CA ASP A 56 -1.84 1.70 14.90
C ASP A 56 -3.09 0.81 14.90
N ILE A 57 -3.18 -0.10 13.93
CA ILE A 57 -4.30 -1.02 13.81
C ILE A 57 -4.25 -2.11 14.88
N ALA A 58 -3.08 -2.67 15.17
CA ALA A 58 -2.92 -3.68 16.20
C ALA A 58 -3.28 -3.14 17.58
N GLU A 59 -2.81 -1.93 17.91
CA GLU A 59 -3.17 -1.23 19.15
C GLU A 59 -4.67 -0.98 19.23
N TRP A 60 -5.25 -0.37 18.18
CA TRP A 60 -6.66 -0.04 18.14
C TRP A 60 -7.58 -1.27 18.21
N ALA A 61 -7.22 -2.35 17.49
CA ALA A 61 -8.00 -3.57 17.42
C ALA A 61 -7.65 -4.59 18.51
N GLN A 62 -6.69 -4.27 19.39
CA GLN A 62 -6.17 -5.16 20.42
C GLN A 62 -5.70 -6.51 19.86
N ILE A 63 -5.02 -6.48 18.71
CA ILE A 63 -4.43 -7.67 18.08
C ILE A 63 -3.05 -7.88 18.68
N ASP A 64 -2.83 -9.05 19.27
CA ASP A 64 -1.51 -9.45 19.74
C ASP A 64 -0.61 -9.82 18.55
N ILE A 65 0.53 -9.16 18.46
CA ILE A 65 1.50 -9.33 17.38
C ILE A 65 2.89 -9.49 18.00
N ASP A 66 3.59 -10.53 17.56
CA ASP A 66 5.01 -10.70 17.87
C ASP A 66 5.84 -9.71 17.05
N TRP A 67 5.98 -8.50 17.58
CA TRP A 67 6.78 -7.44 16.97
C TRP A 67 8.25 -7.82 16.82
N ARG A 68 8.78 -8.67 17.72
CA ARG A 68 10.17 -9.11 17.64
C ARG A 68 10.40 -9.95 16.39
N LYS A 69 9.52 -10.93 16.14
CA LYS A 69 9.55 -11.73 14.91
C LYS A 69 9.45 -10.84 13.66
N ILE A 70 8.57 -9.83 13.67
CA ILE A 70 8.42 -8.89 12.57
C ILE A 70 9.72 -8.10 12.33
N TRP A 71 10.34 -7.58 13.38
CA TRP A 71 11.59 -6.84 13.27
C TRP A 71 12.72 -7.70 12.71
N ASP A 72 12.85 -8.94 13.18
CA ASP A 72 13.88 -9.87 12.69
C ASP A 72 13.75 -10.07 11.17
N ILE A 73 12.54 -10.34 10.67
CA ILE A 73 12.28 -10.53 9.23
C ILE A 73 12.45 -9.24 8.44
N ALA A 74 11.98 -8.10 8.98
CA ALA A 74 12.02 -6.82 8.29
C ALA A 74 13.45 -6.30 8.07
N THR A 75 14.43 -6.72 8.87
CA THR A 75 15.84 -6.36 8.66
C THR A 75 16.44 -6.95 7.38
N GLU A 76 15.91 -8.09 6.91
CA GLU A 76 16.31 -8.74 5.66
C GLU A 76 15.62 -8.13 4.43
N GLY A 77 14.71 -7.17 4.64
CA GLY A 77 13.93 -6.51 3.59
C GLY A 77 12.48 -7.01 3.53
N TRP A 78 11.91 -6.98 2.33
CA TRP A 78 10.54 -7.45 2.12
C TRP A 78 10.52 -8.95 1.81
N SER A 79 9.61 -9.68 2.46
CA SER A 79 9.29 -11.07 2.16
C SER A 79 7.78 -11.30 2.19
N PRO A 80 7.26 -12.34 1.52
CA PRO A 80 5.86 -12.73 1.66
C PRO A 80 5.47 -13.07 3.11
N GLU A 81 6.36 -13.68 3.87
CA GLU A 81 6.14 -13.98 5.30
C GLU A 81 5.87 -12.70 6.11
N LEU A 82 6.57 -11.60 5.80
CA LEU A 82 6.33 -10.31 6.45
C LEU A 82 4.90 -9.79 6.22
N ASP A 83 4.33 -10.02 5.04
CA ASP A 83 2.93 -9.66 4.74
C ASP A 83 1.94 -10.61 5.42
N GLU A 84 2.24 -11.90 5.51
CA GLU A 84 1.41 -12.90 6.20
C GLU A 84 1.26 -12.59 7.69
N LEU A 85 2.36 -12.21 8.36
CA LEU A 85 2.34 -11.82 9.77
C LEU A 85 1.44 -10.60 10.06
N MET A 86 1.27 -9.71 9.07
CA MET A 86 0.46 -8.50 9.20
C MET A 86 -0.95 -8.64 8.62
N MET A 87 -1.29 -9.83 8.11
CA MET A 87 -2.60 -10.12 7.53
C MET A 87 -3.77 -9.90 8.51
N PRO A 88 -3.68 -10.23 9.82
CA PRO A 88 -4.75 -9.91 10.77
C PRO A 88 -5.06 -8.42 10.84
N CYS A 89 -4.04 -7.56 10.88
CA CYS A 89 -4.22 -6.11 10.82
C CYS A 89 -4.87 -5.67 9.52
N LYS A 90 -4.42 -6.20 8.37
CA LYS A 90 -5.02 -5.88 7.06
C LYS A 90 -6.52 -6.20 7.03
N GLN A 91 -6.87 -7.42 7.45
CA GLN A 91 -8.25 -7.89 7.44
C GLN A 91 -9.12 -7.01 8.34
N ARG A 92 -8.65 -6.73 9.55
CA ARG A 92 -9.36 -5.87 10.49
C ARG A 92 -9.51 -4.44 9.98
N ALA A 93 -8.46 -3.88 9.38
CA ALA A 93 -8.52 -2.56 8.76
C ALA A 93 -9.58 -2.50 7.65
N GLY A 94 -9.62 -3.50 6.77
CA GLY A 94 -10.57 -3.55 5.67
C GLY A 94 -12.04 -3.66 6.11
N ILE A 95 -12.32 -4.42 7.18
CA ILE A 95 -13.67 -4.53 7.75
C ILE A 95 -14.17 -3.18 8.29
N GLU A 96 -13.25 -2.38 8.82
CA GLU A 96 -13.55 -1.22 9.66
C GLU A 96 -13.29 0.11 8.93
N GLY A 97 -13.06 0.05 7.61
CA GLY A 97 -12.86 1.22 6.75
C GLY A 97 -11.53 1.95 6.97
N TRP A 98 -10.54 1.31 7.59
CA TRP A 98 -9.18 1.84 7.68
C TRP A 98 -8.40 1.59 6.40
N LEU A 99 -7.47 2.50 6.09
CA LEU A 99 -6.44 2.28 5.08
C LEU A 99 -5.12 1.91 5.77
N MET A 100 -4.76 0.64 5.72
CA MET A 100 -3.48 0.17 6.26
C MET A 100 -2.34 0.39 5.27
N THR A 101 -1.24 0.98 5.73
CA THR A 101 -0.01 1.10 4.93
C THR A 101 0.66 -0.26 4.63
N PRO A 102 1.31 -0.42 3.46
CA PRO A 102 1.30 0.53 2.34
C PRO A 102 -0.07 0.59 1.65
N VAL A 103 -0.45 1.78 1.18
CA VAL A 103 -1.66 1.98 0.36
C VAL A 103 -1.25 2.43 -1.04
N LEU A 104 -1.75 1.76 -2.07
CA LEU A 104 -1.60 2.14 -3.47
C LEU A 104 -2.92 2.73 -3.98
N LEU A 105 -2.85 3.98 -4.44
CA LEU A 105 -3.98 4.72 -5.03
C LEU A 105 -3.71 4.98 -6.52
N LEU A 106 -4.73 4.82 -7.35
CA LEU A 106 -4.75 5.20 -8.76
C LEU A 106 -5.83 6.27 -8.96
N ASP A 107 -5.45 7.49 -9.34
CA ASP A 107 -6.29 8.69 -9.36
C ASP A 107 -7.24 8.72 -8.14
N ASP A 108 -6.63 8.74 -6.95
CA ASP A 108 -7.31 8.84 -5.65
C ASP A 108 -8.22 7.64 -5.29
N THR A 109 -8.25 6.57 -6.11
CA THR A 109 -8.97 5.32 -5.85
C THR A 109 -8.03 4.25 -5.28
N VAL A 110 -8.41 3.61 -4.17
CA VAL A 110 -7.61 2.55 -3.54
C VAL A 110 -7.55 1.31 -4.44
N ALA A 111 -6.34 0.95 -4.87
CA ALA A 111 -6.06 -0.25 -5.65
C ALA A 111 -5.57 -1.40 -4.77
N ALA A 112 -4.73 -1.12 -3.77
CA ALA A 112 -4.27 -2.11 -2.79
C ALA A 112 -3.96 -1.44 -1.46
N MET A 113 -4.09 -2.19 -0.35
CA MET A 113 -3.70 -1.70 0.97
C MET A 113 -3.24 -2.85 1.89
N GLY A 114 -2.26 -2.57 2.74
CA GLY A 114 -1.86 -3.42 3.85
C GLY A 114 -0.99 -4.63 3.50
N TYR A 115 -0.55 -4.74 2.25
CA TYR A 115 0.38 -5.77 1.78
C TYR A 115 1.11 -5.28 0.51
N VAL A 116 2.12 -6.01 0.07
CA VAL A 116 2.76 -5.78 -1.23
C VAL A 116 2.17 -6.73 -2.28
N PRO A 117 1.37 -6.22 -3.26
CA PRO A 117 0.91 -7.05 -4.36
C PRO A 117 2.06 -7.40 -5.32
N ASP A 118 1.90 -8.49 -6.07
CA ASP A 118 2.81 -8.80 -7.16
C ASP A 118 2.71 -7.76 -8.30
N LYS A 119 3.73 -7.73 -9.17
CA LYS A 119 3.81 -6.76 -10.26
C LYS A 119 2.68 -6.90 -11.28
N GLU A 120 2.21 -8.11 -11.55
CA GLU A 120 1.16 -8.35 -12.54
C GLU A 120 -0.21 -7.87 -12.03
N TYR A 121 -0.46 -7.96 -10.73
CA TYR A 121 -1.60 -7.32 -10.09
C TYR A 121 -1.56 -5.80 -10.30
N ILE A 122 -0.42 -5.15 -10.01
CA ILE A 122 -0.27 -3.70 -10.19
C ILE A 122 -0.50 -3.30 -11.65
N LYS A 123 0.11 -4.03 -12.59
CA LYS A 123 -0.09 -3.80 -14.04
C LYS A 123 -1.54 -3.94 -14.44
N THR A 124 -2.23 -4.96 -13.91
CA THR A 124 -3.66 -5.18 -14.17
C THR A 124 -4.51 -4.05 -13.60
N ALA A 125 -4.23 -3.58 -12.38
CA ALA A 125 -4.91 -2.45 -11.78
C ALA A 125 -4.75 -1.18 -12.62
N ILE A 126 -3.51 -0.86 -13.04
CA ILE A 126 -3.18 0.27 -13.92
C ILE A 126 -3.95 0.17 -15.24
N LYS A 127 -3.93 -0.98 -15.92
CA LYS A 127 -4.64 -1.19 -17.19
C LYS A 127 -6.15 -0.99 -17.05
N LYS A 128 -6.76 -1.62 -16.03
CA LYS A 128 -8.20 -1.49 -15.76
C LYS A 128 -8.58 -0.03 -15.48
N HIS A 129 -7.73 0.69 -14.77
CA HIS A 129 -7.95 2.10 -14.45
C HIS A 129 -7.90 2.98 -15.71
N LEU A 130 -6.91 2.78 -16.59
CA LEU A 130 -6.82 3.48 -17.88
C LEU A 130 -8.03 3.21 -18.79
N GLN A 131 -8.51 1.96 -18.84
CA GLN A 131 -9.67 1.59 -19.64
C GLN A 131 -10.95 2.27 -19.14
N LYS A 132 -11.15 2.37 -17.82
CA LYS A 132 -12.29 3.09 -17.23
C LYS A 132 -12.26 4.58 -17.57
N GLY A 133 -11.08 5.20 -17.56
CA GLY A 133 -10.92 6.60 -17.96
C GLY A 133 -11.27 6.86 -19.43
N ALA A 134 -11.02 5.90 -20.32
CA ALA A 134 -11.33 6.01 -21.75
C ALA A 134 -12.83 5.84 -22.08
N HIS A 135 -13.61 5.21 -21.21
CA HIS A 135 -15.06 5.03 -21.40
C HIS A 135 -15.91 6.15 -20.79
N ASN A 136 -15.32 6.99 -19.94
CA ASN A 136 -15.99 8.10 -19.27
C ASN A 136 -15.63 9.48 -19.88
N ALA A 137 -14.90 9.49 -21.00
CA ALA A 137 -14.47 10.68 -21.75
C ALA A 137 -15.13 10.69 -23.13
#